data_AF-A0A9R0DFN6-F1
#
_entry.id   AF-A0A9R0DFN6-F1
#
_cell.length_a   1.000
_cell.length_b   1.000
_cell.length_c   1.000
_cell.angle_alpha   90.00
_cell.angle_beta   90.00
_cell.angle_gamma   90.00
#
_symmetry.space_group_name_H-M   'P 1'
#
loop_
_entity.id
_entity.type
_entity.pdbx_description
1 polymer ?
#
loop_
_entity_poly.entity_id
_entity_poly.type
_entity_poly.pdbx_seq_one_letter_code
_entity_poly.pdbx_strand_id
1 'polypeptide(L)'
;MNKTLFLCVLVVSALQRSHASHAGCTLRADGPCFYTIACAAPATFRPALDCSAVDPYITLHIKQSAGHNITANHFTSEFDSFVRILSAIGNDWHYLQNNAFSNFKNVLYMDLSENHIVSLGAAFRGLEQMDSLNLSRNHIETIKPGVLQFSANKSRLYMLDLSYNQLTHLSEDSFVNVNNNLRSLYLQGNKLNTLGDHFFAKFKHLNYLNLCCSNMGSLRMTFKYLPSLKELNLSYNNLKKVDISKVKSLETIDLSHNDFEEIYFENFKGLPIVKVDLSFNKLKKLYVEDSAMASNASRPLVKLYLNNNDISYVDETFFNVFSYIAILNLSYNNIVEFKADTFRYVNVLKILIVSNNPKLRLADDISKELAQTFIIGKFPPSQIRKRMFT
;
A
#
# COMPACT_ATOMS: atom_id res chain seq x y z
N MET A 1 46.65 23.72 -2.59
CA MET A 1 45.52 22.93 -3.13
C MET A 1 45.98 21.47 -3.17
N ASN A 2 45.41 20.46 -2.53
CA ASN A 2 44.34 20.30 -1.55
C ASN A 2 44.81 19.16 -0.63
N LYS A 3 44.71 19.33 0.69
CA LYS A 3 45.32 18.45 1.70
C LYS A 3 44.58 17.12 1.82
N THR A 4 45.27 16.02 1.51
CA THR A 4 44.87 14.64 1.82
C THR A 4 46.05 13.95 2.49
N LEU A 5 46.02 13.83 3.82
CA LEU A 5 46.52 12.71 4.65
C LEU A 5 46.60 13.14 6.13
N PHE A 6 46.38 12.18 7.02
CA PHE A 6 46.40 12.22 8.50
C PHE A 6 45.20 12.87 9.20
N LEU A 7 44.33 12.04 9.79
CA LEU A 7 44.40 11.76 11.23
C LEU A 7 43.48 10.58 11.58
N CYS A 8 44.09 9.51 12.08
CA CYS A 8 43.46 8.47 12.89
C CYS A 8 44.00 8.65 14.33
N VAL A 9 43.15 8.41 15.33
CA VAL A 9 43.46 8.34 16.78
C VAL A 9 43.76 9.67 17.49
N LEU A 10 42.73 10.24 18.16
CA LEU A 10 42.75 10.87 19.50
C LEU A 10 41.52 11.75 19.72
N VAL A 11 40.38 11.17 20.15
CA VAL A 11 39.45 11.83 21.09
C VAL A 11 38.73 10.74 21.91
N VAL A 12 39.46 10.11 22.84
CA VAL A 12 38.91 9.17 23.85
C VAL A 12 38.68 9.87 25.20
N SER A 13 38.63 11.21 25.25
CA SER A 13 38.51 11.89 26.55
C SER A 13 37.90 13.30 26.57
N ALA A 14 37.13 13.70 25.55
CA ALA A 14 36.52 15.05 25.55
C ALA A 14 35.02 15.13 25.17
N LEU A 15 34.34 14.01 24.89
CA LEU A 15 32.90 14.02 24.58
C LEU A 15 32.07 13.54 25.79
N GLN A 16 32.32 14.16 26.94
CA GLN A 16 31.42 14.14 28.09
C GLN A 16 30.48 15.36 28.14
N ARG A 17 30.35 16.10 27.04
CA ARG A 17 29.36 17.17 26.92
C ARG A 17 28.59 16.99 25.62
N SER A 18 27.32 16.61 25.77
CA SER A 18 26.27 16.85 24.79
C SER A 18 26.46 18.23 24.15
N HIS A 19 26.37 18.30 22.83
CA HIS A 19 26.55 19.50 21.98
C HIS A 19 27.97 19.70 21.44
N ALA A 20 28.35 18.86 20.49
CA ALA A 20 29.39 19.21 19.51
C ALA A 20 28.71 19.85 18.28
N SER A 21 28.91 21.16 18.10
CA SER A 21 28.58 21.86 16.86
C SER A 21 29.80 21.86 15.94
N HIS A 22 29.71 21.27 14.77
CA HIS A 22 30.77 21.35 13.76
C HIS A 22 30.14 21.67 12.41
N ALA A 23 30.68 22.69 11.72
CA ALA A 23 30.27 23.10 10.37
C ALA A 23 28.75 23.34 10.16
N GLY A 24 28.06 23.90 11.16
CA GLY A 24 26.62 24.22 11.07
C GLY A 24 25.69 23.04 11.31
N CYS A 25 26.22 21.89 11.74
CA CYS A 25 25.46 20.75 12.21
C CYS A 25 25.53 20.60 13.74
N THR A 26 24.42 20.18 14.34
CA THR A 26 24.33 19.78 15.75
C THR A 26 23.96 18.31 15.85
N LEU A 27 24.73 17.57 16.66
CA LEU A 27 24.37 16.23 17.11
C LEU A 27 23.72 16.29 18.49
N ARG A 28 22.57 15.65 18.60
CA ARG A 28 21.85 15.45 19.85
C ARG A 28 21.71 13.95 20.11
N ALA A 29 22.18 13.50 21.26
CA ALA A 29 21.84 12.18 21.79
C ALA A 29 20.48 12.31 22.49
N ASP A 30 19.48 11.63 21.95
CA ASP A 30 18.10 11.67 22.43
C ASP A 30 17.77 10.44 23.31
N GLY A 31 18.71 9.49 23.40
CA GLY A 31 18.65 8.30 24.24
C GLY A 31 19.82 7.36 23.96
N PRO A 32 19.90 6.20 24.65
CA PRO A 32 20.89 5.17 24.34
C PRO A 32 20.77 4.72 22.88
N CYS A 33 21.84 4.87 22.10
CA CYS A 33 21.89 4.52 20.66
C CYS A 33 20.90 5.29 19.76
N PHE A 34 20.34 6.40 20.24
CA PHE A 34 19.37 7.22 19.53
C PHE A 34 19.93 8.62 19.29
N TYR A 35 20.18 8.95 18.02
CA TYR A 35 20.89 10.16 17.64
C TYR A 35 20.13 10.95 16.58
N THR A 36 20.01 12.25 16.81
CA THR A 36 19.50 13.21 15.85
C THR A 36 20.64 14.12 15.39
N ILE A 37 20.83 14.20 14.07
CA ILE A 37 21.69 15.17 13.42
C ILE A 37 20.78 16.21 12.75
N ALA A 38 20.96 17.47 13.11
CA ALA A 38 20.33 18.61 12.45
C ALA A 38 21.40 19.49 11.81
N CYS A 39 21.29 19.79 10.52
CA CYS A 39 22.32 20.50 9.75
C CYS A 39 21.75 21.65 8.94
N ALA A 40 22.31 22.85 9.05
CA ALA A 40 21.88 24.00 8.23
C ALA A 40 22.48 24.02 6.81
N ALA A 41 23.51 23.20 6.53
CA ALA A 41 24.22 23.08 5.25
C ALA A 41 24.89 21.69 5.13
N PRO A 42 25.27 21.21 3.92
CA PRO A 42 25.98 19.92 3.79
C PRO A 42 27.38 20.01 4.40
N ALA A 43 27.56 19.39 5.56
CA ALA A 43 28.86 19.27 6.22
C ALA A 43 29.22 17.80 6.47
N THR A 44 30.52 17.51 6.44
CA THR A 44 31.07 16.21 6.83
C THR A 44 31.08 16.09 8.35
N PHE A 45 30.33 15.14 8.89
CA PHE A 45 30.17 14.96 10.34
C PHE A 45 30.73 13.61 10.83
N ARG A 46 31.42 13.60 11.98
CA ARG A 46 32.02 12.40 12.62
C ARG A 46 31.70 12.35 14.12
N PRO A 47 30.77 11.49 14.57
CA PRO A 47 30.54 11.28 16.00
C PRO A 47 31.48 10.22 16.59
N ALA A 48 31.91 10.39 17.85
CA ALA A 48 32.47 9.31 18.66
C ALA A 48 31.33 8.66 19.46
N LEU A 49 31.31 7.32 19.56
CA LEU A 49 30.28 6.59 20.30
C LEU A 49 30.88 5.62 21.32
N ASP A 50 30.22 5.53 22.47
CA ASP A 50 30.30 4.42 23.42
C ASP A 50 28.95 3.71 23.45
N CYS A 51 28.92 2.50 22.91
CA CYS A 51 27.72 1.66 22.76
C CYS A 51 27.98 0.28 23.39
N SER A 52 28.26 0.23 24.68
CA SER A 52 28.69 -0.98 25.40
C SER A 52 27.59 -2.05 25.65
N ALA A 53 26.55 -2.14 24.82
CA ALA A 53 25.54 -3.19 24.90
C ALA A 53 25.68 -4.21 23.75
N VAL A 54 25.22 -5.44 23.97
CA VAL A 54 25.57 -6.66 23.19
C VAL A 54 25.10 -6.67 21.72
N ASP A 55 24.25 -5.75 21.27
CA ASP A 55 24.08 -5.40 19.85
C ASP A 55 23.41 -4.01 19.74
N PRO A 56 24.19 -2.91 19.73
CA PRO A 56 23.62 -1.58 19.75
C PRO A 56 23.17 -1.21 18.33
N TYR A 57 21.88 -1.38 18.04
CA TYR A 57 21.33 -0.86 16.80
C TYR A 57 21.17 0.65 16.89
N ILE A 58 21.79 1.36 15.96
CA ILE A 58 21.70 2.81 15.92
C ILE A 58 20.53 3.23 15.05
N THR A 59 19.71 4.14 15.57
CA THR A 59 18.76 4.90 14.77
C THR A 59 19.32 6.30 14.53
N LEU A 60 19.48 6.63 13.26
CA LEU A 60 19.99 7.92 12.80
C LEU A 60 18.86 8.74 12.20
N HIS A 61 18.55 9.89 12.83
CA HIS A 61 17.66 10.89 12.25
C HIS A 61 18.46 12.03 11.64
N ILE A 62 18.20 12.34 10.37
CA ILE A 62 18.74 13.50 9.66
C ILE A 62 17.60 14.48 9.45
N LYS A 63 17.73 15.70 9.98
CA LYS A 63 16.71 16.74 9.87
C LYS A 63 17.30 18.07 9.40
N GLN A 64 16.45 18.88 8.79
CA GLN A 64 16.77 20.23 8.29
C GLN A 64 17.90 20.28 7.26
N SER A 65 18.27 19.14 6.68
CA SER A 65 19.38 19.04 5.73
C SER A 65 19.02 19.69 4.38
N ALA A 66 19.64 20.82 4.07
CA ALA A 66 19.55 21.54 2.79
C ALA A 66 20.36 20.89 1.63
N GLY A 67 20.75 19.62 1.77
CA GLY A 67 21.65 18.93 0.85
C GLY A 67 20.97 18.57 -0.46
N HIS A 68 21.15 19.39 -1.50
CA HIS A 68 20.54 19.16 -2.81
C HIS A 68 21.02 17.84 -3.47
N ASN A 69 22.29 17.48 -3.28
CA ASN A 69 22.91 16.30 -3.90
C ASN A 69 23.61 15.40 -2.88
N ILE A 70 23.03 14.23 -2.60
CA ILE A 70 23.50 13.32 -1.57
C ILE A 70 24.52 12.34 -2.15
N THR A 71 25.68 12.26 -1.50
CA THR A 71 26.84 11.49 -1.95
C THR A 71 27.48 10.76 -0.78
N ALA A 72 28.30 9.73 -1.06
CA ALA A 72 29.00 8.97 -0.04
C ALA A 72 29.92 9.81 0.85
N ASN A 73 30.37 10.99 0.38
CA ASN A 73 31.25 11.87 1.15
C ASN A 73 30.55 12.54 2.33
N HIS A 74 29.21 12.59 2.34
CA HIS A 74 28.45 13.11 3.49
C HIS A 74 28.45 12.14 4.68
N PHE A 75 28.91 10.92 4.45
CA PHE A 75 28.78 9.76 5.32
C PHE A 75 30.18 9.19 5.64
N THR A 76 30.33 8.56 6.80
CA THR A 76 31.61 8.06 7.33
C THR A 76 31.53 6.57 7.66
N SER A 77 32.55 5.81 7.26
CA SER A 77 32.49 4.34 7.30
C SER A 77 32.37 3.72 8.70
N GLU A 78 32.84 4.39 9.75
CA GLU A 78 32.85 3.83 11.11
C GLU A 78 31.45 3.86 11.73
N PHE A 79 30.87 5.06 11.92
CA PHE A 79 29.54 5.22 12.53
C PHE A 79 28.42 4.59 11.70
N ASP A 80 28.41 4.84 10.39
CA ASP A 80 27.30 4.45 9.51
C ASP A 80 27.13 2.94 9.41
N SER A 81 28.21 2.19 9.61
CA SER A 81 28.17 0.73 9.61
C SER A 81 27.33 0.15 10.76
N PHE A 82 27.15 0.88 11.86
CA PHE A 82 26.34 0.45 13.00
C PHE A 82 24.86 0.82 12.88
N VAL A 83 24.51 1.72 11.95
CA VAL A 83 23.14 2.18 11.75
C VAL A 83 22.26 1.05 11.21
N ARG A 84 21.14 0.81 11.88
CA ARG A 84 20.08 -0.14 11.46
C ARG A 84 18.85 0.59 10.94
N ILE A 85 18.58 1.80 11.43
CA ILE A 85 17.46 2.63 11.00
C ILE A 85 18.00 4.00 10.59
N LEU A 86 17.77 4.40 9.35
CA LEU A 86 18.07 5.74 8.86
C LEU A 86 16.76 6.44 8.49
N SER A 87 16.52 7.60 9.08
CA SER A 87 15.34 8.42 8.81
C SER A 87 15.78 9.83 8.45
N ALA A 88 15.53 10.21 7.19
CA ALA A 88 15.83 11.54 6.64
C ALA A 88 14.56 12.16 6.05
N ILE A 89 13.46 12.10 6.81
CA ILE A 89 12.13 12.59 6.39
C ILE A 89 12.11 14.12 6.37
N GLY A 90 11.47 14.73 5.37
CA GLY A 90 11.19 16.17 5.41
C GLY A 90 12.43 17.04 5.21
N ASN A 91 13.43 16.57 4.45
CA ASN A 91 14.63 17.35 4.12
C ASN A 91 14.55 17.91 2.69
N ASP A 92 15.60 18.62 2.26
CA ASP A 92 15.65 19.28 0.96
C ASP A 92 16.43 18.47 -0.11
N TRP A 93 16.35 17.13 -0.04
CA TRP A 93 17.15 16.28 -0.91
C TRP A 93 16.53 16.16 -2.30
N HIS A 94 17.31 16.40 -3.35
CA HIS A 94 16.83 16.37 -4.73
C HIS A 94 17.43 15.24 -5.56
N TYR A 95 18.70 14.90 -5.32
CA TYR A 95 19.42 13.88 -6.08
C TYR A 95 20.17 12.93 -5.15
N LEU A 96 20.04 11.63 -5.39
CA LEU A 96 20.84 10.61 -4.71
C LEU A 96 21.89 10.05 -5.67
N GLN A 97 23.17 10.31 -5.42
CA GLN A 97 24.26 9.82 -6.28
C GLN A 97 24.51 8.32 -6.10
N ASN A 98 25.24 7.75 -7.06
CA ASN A 98 25.72 6.38 -6.98
C ASN A 98 26.47 6.11 -5.67
N ASN A 99 26.17 4.99 -5.03
CA ASN A 99 26.78 4.53 -3.78
C ASN A 99 26.63 5.51 -2.61
N ALA A 100 25.68 6.46 -2.66
CA ALA A 100 25.50 7.47 -1.62
C ALA A 100 25.40 6.86 -0.22
N PHE A 101 24.77 5.70 -0.07
CA PHE A 101 24.59 5.04 1.22
C PHE A 101 25.49 3.80 1.41
N SER A 102 26.55 3.63 0.63
CA SER A 102 27.34 2.39 0.61
C SER A 102 28.02 2.04 1.95
N ASN A 103 28.18 3.00 2.87
CA ASN A 103 28.69 2.78 4.22
C ASN A 103 27.66 2.17 5.19
N PHE A 104 26.36 2.29 4.91
CA PHE A 104 25.26 1.81 5.76
C PHE A 104 24.98 0.31 5.61
N LYS A 105 26.03 -0.52 5.64
CA LYS A 105 25.98 -1.95 5.26
C LYS A 105 24.96 -2.78 6.04
N ASN A 106 24.65 -2.37 7.27
CA ASN A 106 23.73 -3.07 8.16
C ASN A 106 22.36 -2.40 8.28
N VAL A 107 22.05 -1.37 7.50
CA VAL A 107 20.74 -0.72 7.55
C VAL A 107 19.64 -1.70 7.16
N LEU A 108 18.59 -1.74 7.98
CA LEU A 108 17.39 -2.57 7.81
C LEU A 108 16.24 -1.72 7.27
N TYR A 109 16.08 -0.51 7.81
CA TYR A 109 14.99 0.41 7.49
C TYR A 109 15.56 1.76 7.08
N MET A 110 15.16 2.23 5.90
CA MET A 110 15.55 3.53 5.40
C MET A 110 14.31 4.33 4.99
N ASP A 111 14.08 5.46 5.63
CA ASP A 111 12.99 6.38 5.31
C ASP A 111 13.54 7.71 4.78
N LEU A 112 13.34 7.93 3.48
CA LEU A 112 13.71 9.13 2.74
C LEU A 112 12.46 9.88 2.21
N SER A 113 11.30 9.65 2.84
CA SER A 113 10.05 10.26 2.42
C SER A 113 9.99 11.77 2.64
N GLU A 114 9.04 12.43 1.99
CA GLU A 114 8.80 13.88 2.13
C GLU A 114 10.04 14.73 1.81
N ASN A 115 10.77 14.36 0.76
CA ASN A 115 11.88 15.13 0.22
C ASN A 115 11.51 15.67 -1.18
N HIS A 116 12.48 16.25 -1.87
CA HIS A 116 12.35 16.75 -3.24
C HIS A 116 13.03 15.85 -4.27
N ILE A 117 13.17 14.54 -3.98
CA ILE A 117 14.00 13.64 -4.80
C ILE A 117 13.37 13.47 -6.19
N VAL A 118 14.10 13.89 -7.22
CA VAL A 118 13.68 13.76 -8.63
C VAL A 118 14.40 12.60 -9.31
N SER A 119 15.67 12.37 -8.97
CA SER A 119 16.51 11.37 -9.63
C SER A 119 17.29 10.49 -8.66
N LEU A 120 17.29 9.19 -8.98
CA LEU A 120 18.02 8.15 -8.27
C LEU A 120 19.20 7.68 -9.12
N GLY A 121 20.42 7.79 -8.61
CA GLY A 121 21.53 6.94 -9.00
C GLY A 121 21.41 5.56 -8.35
N ALA A 122 22.42 4.71 -8.52
CA ALA A 122 22.57 3.45 -7.78
C ALA A 122 22.96 3.71 -6.31
N ALA A 123 22.18 4.53 -5.61
CA ALA A 123 22.47 5.08 -4.30
C ALA A 123 22.48 4.01 -3.19
N PHE A 124 21.68 2.98 -3.38
CA PHE A 124 21.45 1.91 -2.41
C PHE A 124 22.39 0.71 -2.59
N ARG A 125 23.37 0.81 -3.49
CA ARG A 125 24.33 -0.26 -3.72
C ARG A 125 25.20 -0.48 -2.48
N GLY A 126 25.31 -1.74 -2.06
CA GLY A 126 26.02 -2.18 -0.86
C GLY A 126 25.13 -2.35 0.38
N LEU A 127 23.84 -2.03 0.29
CA LEU A 127 22.89 -2.24 1.40
C LEU A 127 22.44 -3.71 1.43
N GLU A 128 23.17 -4.55 2.14
CA GLU A 128 22.96 -6.00 2.13
C GLU A 128 21.78 -6.48 2.99
N GLN A 129 21.46 -5.74 4.06
CA GLN A 129 20.47 -6.14 5.05
C GLN A 129 19.13 -5.38 4.94
N MET A 130 18.96 -4.56 3.90
CA MET A 130 17.80 -3.69 3.84
C MET A 130 16.50 -4.48 3.63
N ASP A 131 15.58 -4.33 4.58
CA ASP A 131 14.28 -4.97 4.63
C ASP A 131 13.17 -4.02 4.14
N SER A 132 13.33 -2.71 4.35
CA SER A 132 12.33 -1.70 3.99
C SER A 132 12.96 -0.39 3.51
N LEU A 133 12.42 0.13 2.41
CA LEU A 133 12.77 1.42 1.85
C LEU A 133 11.51 2.25 1.61
N ASN A 134 11.44 3.43 2.23
CA ASN A 134 10.40 4.41 2.00
C ASN A 134 10.97 5.61 1.21
N LEU A 135 10.46 5.79 -0.01
CA LEU A 135 10.76 6.91 -0.91
C LEU A 135 9.49 7.70 -1.24
N SER A 136 8.42 7.54 -0.44
CA SER A 136 7.13 8.18 -0.70
C SER A 136 7.20 9.70 -0.62
N ARG A 137 6.22 10.38 -1.22
CA ARG A 137 6.10 11.85 -1.17
C ARG A 137 7.37 12.56 -1.65
N ASN A 138 7.88 12.12 -2.79
CA ASN A 138 9.00 12.70 -3.51
C ASN A 138 8.56 13.11 -4.92
N HIS A 139 9.49 13.47 -5.79
CA HIS A 139 9.22 13.94 -7.15
C HIS A 139 9.79 12.98 -8.21
N ILE A 140 9.87 11.68 -7.89
CA ILE A 140 10.49 10.68 -8.77
C ILE A 140 9.57 10.41 -9.95
N GLU A 141 10.07 10.63 -11.16
CA GLU A 141 9.30 10.44 -12.40
C GLU A 141 9.54 9.07 -13.05
N THR A 142 10.74 8.52 -12.90
CA THR A 142 11.14 7.25 -13.53
C THR A 142 12.03 6.42 -12.62
N ILE A 143 11.86 5.10 -12.66
CA ILE A 143 12.79 4.14 -12.06
C ILE A 143 13.61 3.52 -13.20
N LYS A 144 14.83 4.04 -13.37
CA LYS A 144 15.78 3.52 -14.36
C LYS A 144 16.33 2.15 -13.91
N PRO A 145 16.72 1.27 -14.84
CA PRO A 145 17.32 -0.02 -14.49
C PRO A 145 18.54 0.16 -13.59
N GLY A 146 18.63 -0.65 -12.52
CA GLY A 146 19.76 -0.66 -11.60
C GLY A 146 19.76 0.39 -10.48
N VAL A 147 18.85 1.39 -10.49
CA VAL A 147 18.82 2.41 -9.41
C VAL A 147 18.36 1.82 -8.06
N LEU A 148 17.52 0.79 -8.12
CA LEU A 148 17.09 -0.02 -6.97
C LEU A 148 17.96 -1.28 -6.78
N GLN A 149 19.25 -1.18 -7.11
CA GLN A 149 20.21 -2.25 -6.82
C GLN A 149 20.73 -2.11 -5.39
N PHE A 150 20.41 -3.10 -4.54
CA PHE A 150 20.85 -3.13 -3.14
C PHE A 150 22.13 -3.94 -2.98
N SER A 151 22.03 -5.25 -3.20
CA SER A 151 23.16 -6.18 -3.21
C SER A 151 22.97 -7.14 -4.37
N ALA A 152 24.06 -7.47 -5.06
CA ALA A 152 24.02 -8.27 -6.28
C ALA A 152 23.27 -9.61 -6.09
N ASN A 153 23.40 -10.24 -4.91
CA ASN A 153 22.87 -11.59 -4.66
C ASN A 153 22.17 -11.76 -3.30
N LYS A 154 22.05 -10.70 -2.47
CA LYS A 154 21.63 -10.82 -1.06
C LYS A 154 20.57 -9.81 -0.61
N SER A 155 19.99 -9.03 -1.52
CA SER A 155 18.93 -8.09 -1.12
C SER A 155 17.86 -8.83 -0.32
N ARG A 156 17.36 -8.21 0.76
CA ARG A 156 16.29 -8.73 1.63
C ARG A 156 15.00 -7.94 1.52
N LEU A 157 14.95 -6.92 0.66
CA LEU A 157 13.84 -5.97 0.61
C LEU A 157 12.47 -6.66 0.56
N TYR A 158 11.69 -6.45 1.63
CA TYR A 158 10.34 -6.97 1.81
C TYR A 158 9.29 -5.88 1.57
N MET A 159 9.62 -4.62 1.84
CA MET A 159 8.72 -3.49 1.68
C MET A 159 9.39 -2.38 0.88
N LEU A 160 8.66 -1.88 -0.12
CA LEU A 160 9.05 -0.71 -0.88
C LEU A 160 7.87 0.24 -1.01
N ASP A 161 8.07 1.48 -0.57
CA ASP A 161 7.11 2.54 -0.73
C ASP A 161 7.62 3.60 -1.72
N LEU A 162 6.92 3.71 -2.85
CA LEU A 162 7.11 4.70 -3.90
C LEU A 162 5.86 5.55 -4.09
N SER A 163 4.94 5.54 -3.13
CA SER A 163 3.67 6.26 -3.21
C SER A 163 3.85 7.78 -3.23
N TYR A 164 2.88 8.48 -3.80
CA TYR A 164 2.87 9.94 -3.92
C TYR A 164 4.16 10.49 -4.56
N ASN A 165 4.62 9.83 -5.62
CA ASN A 165 5.65 10.31 -6.53
C ASN A 165 5.01 10.74 -7.85
N GLN A 166 5.81 10.91 -8.90
CA GLN A 166 5.35 11.31 -10.23
C GLN A 166 5.59 10.22 -11.27
N LEU A 167 5.63 8.96 -10.84
CA LEU A 167 5.94 7.83 -11.73
C LEU A 167 4.90 7.73 -12.84
N THR A 168 5.35 7.78 -14.08
CA THR A 168 4.48 7.73 -15.28
C THR A 168 4.50 6.38 -15.98
N HIS A 169 5.52 5.57 -15.77
CA HIS A 169 5.64 4.26 -16.38
C HIS A 169 6.50 3.34 -15.52
N LEU A 170 6.11 2.06 -15.43
CA LEU A 170 6.91 1.02 -14.82
C LEU A 170 6.87 -0.24 -15.70
N SER A 171 8.06 -0.75 -16.02
CA SER A 171 8.27 -1.97 -16.80
C SER A 171 9.04 -3.00 -15.98
N GLU A 172 9.21 -4.20 -16.54
CA GLU A 172 10.03 -5.27 -15.92
C GLU A 172 11.46 -4.81 -15.62
N ASP A 173 12.01 -3.90 -16.44
CA ASP A 173 13.36 -3.38 -16.27
C ASP A 173 13.52 -2.43 -15.07
N SER A 174 12.45 -1.74 -14.66
CA SER A 174 12.46 -0.83 -13.51
C SER A 174 12.87 -1.54 -12.22
N PHE A 175 12.55 -2.83 -12.09
CA PHE A 175 12.81 -3.63 -10.89
C PHE A 175 13.74 -4.82 -11.16
N VAL A 176 14.52 -4.78 -12.26
CA VAL A 176 15.36 -5.90 -12.70
C VAL A 176 16.35 -6.35 -11.63
N ASN A 177 16.87 -5.44 -10.80
CA ASN A 177 17.78 -5.75 -9.68
C ASN A 177 17.09 -5.90 -8.31
N VAL A 178 15.77 -5.71 -8.24
CA VAL A 178 15.01 -6.02 -7.03
C VAL A 178 14.78 -7.53 -6.98
N ASN A 179 15.07 -8.10 -5.83
CA ASN A 179 14.89 -9.51 -5.49
C ASN A 179 13.39 -9.87 -5.40
N ASN A 180 13.09 -11.17 -5.53
CA ASN A 180 11.72 -11.68 -5.50
C ASN A 180 11.09 -11.75 -4.09
N ASN A 181 11.79 -11.29 -3.04
CA ASN A 181 11.33 -11.33 -1.65
C ASN A 181 10.30 -10.25 -1.31
N LEU A 182 10.04 -9.29 -2.20
CA LEU A 182 9.13 -8.18 -1.94
C LEU A 182 7.74 -8.71 -1.57
N ARG A 183 7.22 -8.26 -0.42
CA ARG A 183 5.93 -8.63 0.17
C ARG A 183 4.91 -7.51 0.11
N SER A 184 5.37 -6.26 0.18
CA SER A 184 4.51 -5.07 0.14
C SER A 184 5.06 -4.05 -0.83
N LEU A 185 4.23 -3.61 -1.77
CA LEU A 185 4.56 -2.58 -2.75
C LEU A 185 3.49 -1.50 -2.74
N TYR A 186 3.91 -0.27 -2.43
CA TYR A 186 3.06 0.91 -2.42
C TYR A 186 3.41 1.80 -3.60
N LEU A 187 2.43 2.02 -4.48
CA LEU A 187 2.56 2.82 -5.70
C LEU A 187 1.42 3.85 -5.84
N GLN A 188 0.56 3.98 -4.82
CA GLN A 188 -0.59 4.87 -4.88
C GLN A 188 -0.19 6.34 -5.06
N GLY A 189 -1.04 7.13 -5.71
CA GLY A 189 -0.81 8.57 -5.89
C GLY A 189 0.31 8.89 -6.90
N ASN A 190 0.63 7.97 -7.81
CA ASN A 190 1.50 8.20 -8.95
C ASN A 190 0.69 8.54 -10.21
N LYS A 191 1.35 8.67 -11.37
CA LYS A 191 0.75 9.02 -12.67
C LYS A 191 0.86 7.88 -13.69
N LEU A 192 0.81 6.64 -13.21
CA LEU A 192 1.23 5.45 -14.00
C LEU A 192 0.39 5.24 -15.26
N ASN A 193 -0.93 5.45 -15.22
CA ASN A 193 -1.91 5.19 -16.30
C ASN A 193 -1.96 3.72 -16.82
N THR A 194 -0.81 3.08 -17.04
CA THR A 194 -0.58 1.69 -17.44
C THR A 194 0.64 1.10 -16.72
N LEU A 195 0.76 -0.23 -16.75
CA LEU A 195 1.93 -0.98 -16.32
C LEU A 195 2.38 -1.88 -17.47
N GLY A 196 3.67 -2.18 -17.56
CA GLY A 196 4.14 -3.19 -18.51
C GLY A 196 3.51 -4.56 -18.25
N ASP A 197 3.19 -5.32 -19.31
CA ASP A 197 2.48 -6.60 -19.21
C ASP A 197 3.15 -7.61 -18.26
N HIS A 198 4.48 -7.57 -18.19
CA HIS A 198 5.32 -8.45 -17.38
C HIS A 198 5.86 -7.79 -16.10
N PHE A 199 5.40 -6.59 -15.76
CA PHE A 199 5.88 -5.82 -14.61
C PHE A 199 5.90 -6.65 -13.31
N PHE A 200 4.82 -7.39 -13.05
CA PHE A 200 4.70 -8.20 -11.84
C PHE A 200 5.32 -9.61 -11.94
N ALA A 201 5.93 -9.97 -13.07
CA ALA A 201 6.43 -11.33 -13.34
C ALA A 201 7.38 -11.86 -12.25
N LYS A 202 8.14 -10.97 -11.60
CA LYS A 202 9.17 -11.34 -10.62
C LYS A 202 8.66 -11.47 -9.18
N PHE A 203 7.56 -10.79 -8.81
CA PHE A 203 7.14 -10.66 -7.42
C PHE A 203 6.28 -11.84 -6.95
N LYS A 204 6.89 -13.02 -6.82
CA LYS A 204 6.20 -14.27 -6.44
C LYS A 204 5.71 -14.29 -4.99
N HIS A 205 6.28 -13.46 -4.13
CA HIS A 205 5.97 -13.39 -2.70
C HIS A 205 5.22 -12.11 -2.30
N LEU A 206 4.74 -11.33 -3.27
CA LEU A 206 3.99 -10.10 -3.00
C LEU A 206 2.64 -10.47 -2.39
N ASN A 207 2.38 -9.96 -1.18
CA ASN A 207 1.15 -10.19 -0.43
C ASN A 207 0.22 -8.97 -0.50
N TYR A 208 0.79 -7.76 -0.56
CA TYR A 208 0.07 -6.50 -0.57
C TYR A 208 0.53 -5.62 -1.73
N LEU A 209 -0.43 -5.11 -2.51
CA LEU A 209 -0.19 -4.19 -3.60
C LEU A 209 -1.21 -3.04 -3.54
N ASN A 210 -0.69 -1.81 -3.48
CA ASN A 210 -1.51 -0.61 -3.55
C ASN A 210 -1.19 0.20 -4.80
N LEU A 211 -2.19 0.31 -5.67
CA LEU A 211 -2.19 1.06 -6.92
C LEU A 211 -3.30 2.11 -6.93
N CYS A 212 -3.80 2.52 -5.75
CA CYS A 212 -4.83 3.54 -5.66
C CYS A 212 -4.43 4.81 -6.41
N CYS A 213 -5.42 5.57 -6.86
CA CYS A 213 -5.22 6.99 -7.08
C CYS A 213 -4.16 7.26 -8.17
N SER A 214 -4.07 6.38 -9.18
CA SER A 214 -2.99 6.36 -10.18
C SER A 214 -3.48 6.54 -11.63
N ASN A 215 -4.74 6.99 -11.79
CA ASN A 215 -5.43 7.21 -13.06
C ASN A 215 -5.40 6.02 -14.01
N MET A 216 -5.38 4.79 -13.49
CA MET A 216 -5.30 3.58 -14.31
C MET A 216 -6.57 3.36 -15.11
N GLY A 217 -6.44 3.24 -16.44
CA GLY A 217 -7.59 2.99 -17.33
C GLY A 217 -7.77 1.52 -17.72
N SER A 218 -6.70 0.72 -17.72
CA SER A 218 -6.75 -0.70 -18.12
C SER A 218 -5.61 -1.50 -17.47
N LEU A 219 -5.96 -2.62 -16.83
CA LEU A 219 -5.04 -3.54 -16.14
C LEU A 219 -5.26 -4.98 -16.62
N ARG A 220 -5.17 -5.17 -17.94
CA ARG A 220 -5.39 -6.50 -18.55
C ARG A 220 -4.19 -7.39 -18.28
N MET A 221 -4.44 -8.61 -17.79
CA MET A 221 -3.45 -9.67 -17.61
C MET A 221 -2.28 -9.35 -16.66
N THR A 222 -2.31 -8.21 -15.96
CA THR A 222 -1.19 -7.73 -15.16
C THR A 222 -1.00 -8.57 -13.90
N PHE A 223 -2.10 -9.02 -13.27
CA PHE A 223 -2.06 -9.67 -11.95
C PHE A 223 -1.85 -11.19 -11.99
N LYS A 224 -1.89 -11.84 -13.16
CA LYS A 224 -1.72 -13.31 -13.29
C LYS A 224 -0.38 -13.81 -12.75
N TYR A 225 0.60 -12.93 -12.58
CA TYR A 225 1.94 -13.24 -12.11
C TYR A 225 2.11 -13.24 -10.59
N LEU A 226 1.06 -12.92 -9.84
CA LEU A 226 1.09 -12.69 -8.39
C LEU A 226 0.40 -13.83 -7.63
N PRO A 227 1.05 -15.01 -7.45
CA PRO A 227 0.43 -16.18 -6.84
C PRO A 227 0.19 -16.04 -5.33
N SER A 228 0.85 -15.09 -4.66
CA SER A 228 0.76 -14.89 -3.20
C SER A 228 -0.03 -13.64 -2.79
N LEU A 229 -0.57 -12.88 -3.75
CA LEU A 229 -1.23 -11.61 -3.46
C LEU A 229 -2.54 -11.82 -2.72
N LYS A 230 -2.62 -11.27 -1.51
CA LYS A 230 -3.78 -11.36 -0.62
C LYS A 230 -4.62 -10.10 -0.61
N GLU A 231 -3.97 -8.94 -0.73
CA GLU A 231 -4.62 -7.63 -0.64
C GLU A 231 -4.25 -6.76 -1.84
N LEU A 232 -5.27 -6.28 -2.54
CA LEU A 232 -5.13 -5.45 -3.73
C LEU A 232 -6.01 -4.21 -3.61
N ASN A 233 -5.37 -3.03 -3.60
CA ASN A 233 -6.07 -1.76 -3.65
C ASN A 233 -5.94 -1.13 -5.05
N LEU A 234 -7.08 -0.98 -5.72
CA LEU A 234 -7.25 -0.35 -7.04
C LEU A 234 -8.24 0.82 -6.99
N SER A 235 -8.55 1.32 -5.80
CA SER A 235 -9.51 2.42 -5.62
C SER A 235 -9.05 3.73 -6.29
N TYR A 236 -9.98 4.64 -6.56
CA TYR A 236 -9.70 5.95 -7.17
C TYR A 236 -8.89 5.82 -8.47
N ASN A 237 -9.34 4.95 -9.37
CA ASN A 237 -8.80 4.83 -10.72
C ASN A 237 -9.94 5.02 -11.73
N ASN A 238 -9.67 4.82 -13.02
CA ASN A 238 -10.64 4.97 -14.11
C ASN A 238 -10.99 3.59 -14.70
N LEU A 239 -11.02 2.55 -13.86
CA LEU A 239 -11.22 1.17 -14.31
C LEU A 239 -12.69 0.92 -14.62
N LYS A 240 -12.92 0.30 -15.78
CA LYS A 240 -14.23 -0.22 -16.18
C LYS A 240 -14.34 -1.74 -16.04
N LYS A 241 -13.20 -2.42 -16.05
CA LYS A 241 -13.06 -3.89 -16.00
C LYS A 241 -11.75 -4.24 -15.32
N VAL A 242 -11.73 -5.37 -14.63
CA VAL A 242 -10.53 -5.97 -14.04
C VAL A 242 -10.63 -7.50 -14.12
N ASP A 243 -9.52 -8.17 -14.47
CA ASP A 243 -9.42 -9.63 -14.42
C ASP A 243 -8.51 -10.04 -13.27
N ILE A 244 -9.11 -10.69 -12.28
CA ILE A 244 -8.45 -11.25 -11.09
C ILE A 244 -8.56 -12.77 -11.03
N SER A 245 -9.11 -13.41 -12.07
CA SER A 245 -9.45 -14.84 -12.08
C SER A 245 -8.23 -15.75 -11.81
N LYS A 246 -7.02 -15.24 -12.06
CA LYS A 246 -5.74 -15.95 -11.87
C LYS A 246 -5.05 -15.66 -10.53
N VAL A 247 -5.55 -14.73 -9.72
CA VAL A 247 -4.94 -14.36 -8.42
C VAL A 247 -5.52 -15.24 -7.32
N LYS A 248 -5.10 -16.51 -7.28
CA LYS A 248 -5.74 -17.56 -6.45
C LYS A 248 -5.63 -17.39 -4.94
N SER A 249 -4.80 -16.46 -4.47
CA SER A 249 -4.62 -16.14 -3.05
C SER A 249 -5.32 -14.86 -2.61
N LEU A 250 -6.05 -14.19 -3.50
CA LEU A 250 -6.65 -12.88 -3.20
C LEU A 250 -7.76 -13.03 -2.15
N GLU A 251 -7.64 -12.30 -1.05
CA GLU A 251 -8.57 -12.32 0.09
C GLU A 251 -9.37 -11.02 0.16
N THR A 252 -8.74 -9.88 -0.15
CA THR A 252 -9.37 -8.55 -0.11
C THR A 252 -9.05 -7.74 -1.36
N ILE A 253 -10.08 -7.14 -1.94
CA ILE A 253 -9.92 -6.19 -3.05
C ILE A 253 -10.75 -4.92 -2.83
N ASP A 254 -10.13 -3.79 -3.10
CA ASP A 254 -10.78 -2.48 -3.12
C ASP A 254 -10.80 -1.95 -4.56
N LEU A 255 -12.01 -1.85 -5.12
CA LEU A 255 -12.35 -1.32 -6.44
C LEU A 255 -13.21 -0.05 -6.32
N SER A 256 -13.28 0.56 -5.13
CA SER A 256 -14.10 1.74 -4.91
C SER A 256 -13.63 2.93 -5.76
N HIS A 257 -14.51 3.90 -6.02
CA HIS A 257 -14.17 5.11 -6.78
C HIS A 257 -13.54 4.78 -8.15
N ASN A 258 -14.28 4.02 -8.97
CA ASN A 258 -13.90 3.67 -10.34
C ASN A 258 -15.09 3.91 -11.29
N ASP A 259 -14.99 3.43 -12.54
CA ASP A 259 -16.01 3.57 -13.58
C ASP A 259 -16.69 2.23 -13.93
N PHE A 260 -16.83 1.32 -12.96
CA PHE A 260 -17.49 0.03 -13.21
C PHE A 260 -19.00 0.23 -13.42
N GLU A 261 -19.46 0.01 -14.65
CA GLU A 261 -20.89 -0.04 -15.01
C GLU A 261 -21.48 -1.45 -14.81
N GLU A 262 -20.62 -2.47 -14.96
CA GLU A 262 -20.97 -3.87 -14.82
C GLU A 262 -19.86 -4.63 -14.12
N ILE A 263 -20.26 -5.59 -13.28
CA ILE A 263 -19.33 -6.56 -12.72
C ILE A 263 -19.97 -7.95 -12.73
N TYR A 264 -19.27 -8.89 -13.33
CA TYR A 264 -19.65 -10.29 -13.33
C TYR A 264 -18.98 -10.96 -12.15
N PHE A 265 -19.78 -11.40 -11.20
CA PHE A 265 -19.26 -11.99 -9.98
C PHE A 265 -18.61 -13.36 -10.19
N GLU A 266 -18.72 -13.94 -11.38
CA GLU A 266 -17.92 -15.11 -11.79
C GLU A 266 -16.42 -14.85 -11.82
N ASN A 267 -15.99 -13.60 -11.95
CA ASN A 267 -14.57 -13.24 -11.84
C ASN A 267 -13.98 -13.58 -10.47
N PHE A 268 -14.83 -13.75 -9.45
CA PHE A 268 -14.46 -14.15 -8.08
C PHE A 268 -14.53 -15.67 -7.85
N LYS A 269 -14.93 -16.47 -8.86
CA LYS A 269 -15.13 -17.91 -8.71
C LYS A 269 -13.82 -18.63 -8.36
N GLY A 270 -13.86 -19.44 -7.31
CA GLY A 270 -12.71 -20.22 -6.83
C GLY A 270 -11.59 -19.36 -6.24
N LEU A 271 -11.87 -18.10 -5.88
CA LEU A 271 -10.97 -17.23 -5.13
C LEU A 271 -11.38 -17.22 -3.66
N PRO A 272 -10.43 -17.16 -2.71
CA PRO A 272 -10.71 -17.10 -1.28
C PRO A 272 -11.10 -15.68 -0.83
N ILE A 273 -11.84 -14.94 -1.65
CA ILE A 273 -12.15 -13.52 -1.41
C ILE A 273 -13.19 -13.38 -0.31
N VAL A 274 -12.81 -12.64 0.73
CA VAL A 274 -13.60 -12.39 1.93
C VAL A 274 -14.20 -10.98 1.92
N LYS A 275 -13.50 -10.00 1.30
CA LYS A 275 -13.94 -8.60 1.24
C LYS A 275 -13.79 -8.04 -0.17
N VAL A 276 -14.87 -7.44 -0.66
CA VAL A 276 -14.90 -6.66 -1.90
C VAL A 276 -15.52 -5.29 -1.60
N ASP A 277 -14.79 -4.24 -1.95
CA ASP A 277 -15.34 -2.87 -2.00
C ASP A 277 -15.53 -2.43 -3.45
N LEU A 278 -16.76 -2.11 -3.82
CA LEU A 278 -17.20 -1.62 -5.13
C LEU A 278 -17.97 -0.30 -4.97
N SER A 279 -17.84 0.36 -3.83
CA SER A 279 -18.54 1.62 -3.57
C SER A 279 -18.10 2.72 -4.54
N PHE A 280 -18.94 3.73 -4.77
CA PHE A 280 -18.62 4.84 -5.68
C PHE A 280 -18.24 4.36 -7.10
N ASN A 281 -19.14 3.58 -7.69
CA ASN A 281 -19.05 3.14 -9.08
C ASN A 281 -20.37 3.47 -9.81
N LYS A 282 -20.62 2.88 -10.98
CA LYS A 282 -21.80 3.12 -11.82
C LYS A 282 -22.63 1.84 -12.02
N LEU A 283 -22.56 0.92 -11.06
CA LEU A 283 -23.21 -0.39 -11.16
C LEU A 283 -24.72 -0.24 -11.13
N LYS A 284 -25.41 -0.84 -12.10
CA LYS A 284 -26.89 -0.83 -12.18
C LYS A 284 -27.53 -2.13 -11.71
N LYS A 285 -26.79 -3.25 -11.79
CA LYS A 285 -27.24 -4.60 -11.46
C LYS A 285 -26.07 -5.43 -10.93
N LEU A 286 -26.38 -6.44 -10.12
CA LEU A 286 -25.47 -7.50 -9.72
C LEU A 286 -25.61 -8.69 -10.70
N TYR A 287 -24.58 -8.96 -11.50
CA TYR A 287 -24.60 -10.04 -12.49
C TYR A 287 -23.97 -11.32 -11.94
N VAL A 288 -24.73 -12.41 -11.96
CA VAL A 288 -24.32 -13.79 -11.60
C VAL A 288 -24.74 -14.77 -12.69
N GLU A 289 -24.06 -15.92 -12.83
CA GLU A 289 -24.51 -16.99 -13.73
C GLU A 289 -25.89 -17.52 -13.33
N ASP A 290 -26.68 -17.91 -14.33
CA ASP A 290 -27.96 -18.61 -14.10
C ASP A 290 -27.71 -19.90 -13.32
N SER A 291 -28.47 -20.03 -12.23
CA SER A 291 -28.31 -20.97 -11.10
C SER A 291 -28.20 -22.48 -11.41
N ALA A 292 -28.26 -22.92 -12.68
CA ALA A 292 -28.26 -24.34 -13.05
C ALA A 292 -26.89 -25.03 -12.96
N MET A 293 -25.77 -24.29 -12.85
CA MET A 293 -24.40 -24.83 -12.91
C MET A 293 -23.47 -24.32 -11.80
N ALA A 294 -24.01 -23.69 -10.75
CA ALA A 294 -23.21 -23.21 -9.62
C ALA A 294 -22.65 -24.39 -8.81
N SER A 295 -21.51 -24.90 -9.26
CA SER A 295 -20.67 -25.89 -8.56
C SER A 295 -20.50 -25.51 -7.08
N ASN A 296 -20.45 -26.51 -6.19
CA ASN A 296 -20.19 -26.45 -4.73
C ASN A 296 -18.88 -25.75 -4.28
N ALA A 297 -18.28 -24.90 -5.11
CA ALA A 297 -17.17 -24.06 -4.71
C ALA A 297 -17.68 -23.01 -3.72
N SER A 298 -17.31 -23.18 -2.45
CA SER A 298 -17.54 -22.18 -1.40
C SER A 298 -17.02 -20.81 -1.86
N ARG A 299 -17.89 -19.80 -1.85
CA ARG A 299 -17.55 -18.40 -2.14
C ARG A 299 -17.53 -17.66 -0.79
N PRO A 300 -16.35 -17.48 -0.16
CA PRO A 300 -16.24 -17.01 1.22
C PRO A 300 -16.47 -15.49 1.35
N LEU A 301 -17.21 -14.86 0.43
CA LEU A 301 -17.44 -13.42 0.45
C LEU A 301 -18.29 -13.07 1.67
N VAL A 302 -17.66 -12.43 2.66
CA VAL A 302 -18.29 -12.05 3.93
C VAL A 302 -18.71 -10.58 3.91
N LYS A 303 -17.91 -9.72 3.28
CA LYS A 303 -18.12 -8.26 3.29
C LYS A 303 -18.21 -7.73 1.87
N LEU A 304 -19.34 -7.11 1.53
CA LEU A 304 -19.59 -6.52 0.23
C LEU A 304 -20.09 -5.08 0.39
N TYR A 305 -19.31 -4.14 -0.14
CA TYR A 305 -19.66 -2.72 -0.16
C TYR A 305 -20.02 -2.31 -1.59
N LEU A 306 -21.25 -1.83 -1.77
CA LEU A 306 -21.84 -1.43 -3.05
C LEU A 306 -22.47 -0.03 -2.96
N ASN A 307 -22.18 0.71 -1.90
CA ASN A 307 -22.80 2.01 -1.68
C ASN A 307 -22.34 3.07 -2.70
N ASN A 308 -23.17 4.07 -2.97
CA ASN A 308 -22.91 5.07 -4.03
C ASN A 308 -22.74 4.40 -5.40
N ASN A 309 -23.78 3.71 -5.85
CA ASN A 309 -23.90 3.14 -7.18
C ASN A 309 -25.31 3.47 -7.74
N ASP A 310 -25.65 2.93 -8.90
CA ASP A 310 -26.94 3.12 -9.56
C ASP A 310 -27.85 1.88 -9.48
N ILE A 311 -27.64 1.01 -8.48
CA ILE A 311 -28.33 -0.29 -8.39
C ILE A 311 -29.82 -0.06 -8.14
N SER A 312 -30.66 -0.59 -9.02
CA SER A 312 -32.13 -0.43 -8.91
C SER A 312 -32.86 -1.67 -8.40
N TYR A 313 -32.23 -2.84 -8.52
CA TYR A 313 -32.79 -4.13 -8.12
C TYR A 313 -31.68 -5.06 -7.64
N VAL A 314 -31.99 -5.87 -6.61
CA VAL A 314 -31.13 -6.94 -6.11
C VAL A 314 -31.86 -8.25 -6.31
N ASP A 315 -31.26 -9.11 -7.13
CA ASP A 315 -31.82 -10.40 -7.53
C ASP A 315 -31.55 -11.47 -6.46
N GLU A 316 -32.55 -12.27 -6.15
CA GLU A 316 -32.45 -13.40 -5.22
C GLU A 316 -31.37 -14.41 -5.64
N THR A 317 -31.16 -14.59 -6.95
CA THR A 317 -30.16 -15.51 -7.49
C THR A 317 -28.73 -15.11 -7.11
N PHE A 318 -28.48 -13.83 -6.83
CA PHE A 318 -27.18 -13.37 -6.33
C PHE A 318 -26.83 -14.04 -5.00
N PHE A 319 -27.82 -14.18 -4.13
CA PHE A 319 -27.63 -14.73 -2.79
C PHE A 319 -27.65 -16.25 -2.74
N ASN A 320 -28.20 -16.92 -3.77
CA ASN A 320 -27.97 -18.36 -3.98
C ASN A 320 -26.47 -18.66 -4.09
N VAL A 321 -25.73 -17.72 -4.66
CA VAL A 321 -24.31 -17.85 -4.96
C VAL A 321 -23.43 -17.32 -3.81
N PHE A 322 -23.84 -16.21 -3.18
CA PHE A 322 -23.10 -15.54 -2.10
C PHE A 322 -23.83 -15.61 -0.75
N SER A 323 -24.13 -16.83 -0.31
CA SER A 323 -24.90 -17.12 0.91
C SER A 323 -24.18 -16.81 2.24
N TYR A 324 -22.86 -16.56 2.20
CA TYR A 324 -22.04 -16.28 3.38
C TYR A 324 -21.83 -14.78 3.67
N ILE A 325 -22.49 -13.89 2.93
CA ILE A 325 -22.37 -12.44 3.17
C ILE A 325 -22.93 -12.10 4.55
N ALA A 326 -22.07 -11.57 5.42
CA ALA A 326 -22.44 -11.12 6.76
C ALA A 326 -22.62 -9.60 6.84
N ILE A 327 -21.93 -8.84 5.97
CA ILE A 327 -22.02 -7.37 5.92
C ILE A 327 -22.26 -6.96 4.49
N LEU A 328 -23.42 -6.32 4.25
CA LEU A 328 -23.81 -5.80 2.96
C LEU A 328 -24.15 -4.31 3.07
N ASN A 329 -23.44 -3.47 2.32
CA ASN A 329 -23.75 -2.05 2.22
C ASN A 329 -24.26 -1.70 0.83
N LEU A 330 -25.55 -1.37 0.75
CA LEU A 330 -26.28 -0.94 -0.44
C LEU A 330 -26.78 0.52 -0.32
N SER A 331 -26.24 1.29 0.63
CA SER A 331 -26.66 2.68 0.82
C SER A 331 -26.38 3.55 -0.41
N TYR A 332 -27.12 4.64 -0.58
CA TYR A 332 -26.94 5.56 -1.72
C TYR A 332 -27.01 4.82 -3.07
N ASN A 333 -28.13 4.14 -3.30
CA ASN A 333 -28.47 3.48 -4.56
C ASN A 333 -29.91 3.84 -4.95
N ASN A 334 -30.43 3.21 -6.02
CA ASN A 334 -31.76 3.45 -6.55
C ASN A 334 -32.71 2.27 -6.31
N ILE A 335 -32.48 1.47 -5.27
CA ILE A 335 -33.23 0.23 -5.02
C ILE A 335 -34.69 0.58 -4.71
N VAL A 336 -35.61 -0.09 -5.39
CA VAL A 336 -37.05 0.14 -5.27
C VAL A 336 -37.70 -0.83 -4.31
N GLU A 337 -37.32 -2.11 -4.34
CA GLU A 337 -37.96 -3.14 -3.54
C GLU A 337 -36.99 -4.28 -3.23
N PHE A 338 -37.10 -4.84 -2.03
CA PHE A 338 -36.67 -6.21 -1.77
C PHE A 338 -37.90 -7.12 -1.71
N LYS A 339 -37.91 -8.15 -2.56
CA LYS A 339 -38.97 -9.14 -2.64
C LYS A 339 -38.92 -10.08 -1.43
N ALA A 340 -40.00 -10.82 -1.21
CA ALA A 340 -40.17 -11.70 -0.04
C ALA A 340 -39.02 -12.71 0.13
N ASP A 341 -38.49 -13.26 -0.97
CA ASP A 341 -37.45 -14.28 -0.98
C ASP A 341 -36.04 -13.72 -1.29
N THR A 342 -35.83 -12.39 -1.28
CA THR A 342 -34.54 -11.80 -1.70
C THR A 342 -33.36 -12.32 -0.87
N PHE A 343 -33.52 -12.52 0.44
CA PHE A 343 -32.45 -12.95 1.35
C PHE A 343 -32.58 -14.40 1.80
N ARG A 344 -33.48 -15.19 1.20
CA ARG A 344 -33.82 -16.56 1.57
C ARG A 344 -32.62 -17.48 1.85
N TYR A 345 -31.55 -17.29 1.09
CA TYR A 345 -30.35 -18.13 1.15
C TYR A 345 -29.20 -17.54 1.97
N VAL A 346 -29.33 -16.33 2.52
CA VAL A 346 -28.30 -15.64 3.31
C VAL A 346 -28.56 -15.79 4.80
N ASN A 347 -28.16 -16.93 5.37
CA ASN A 347 -28.44 -17.24 6.77
C ASN A 347 -27.50 -16.54 7.79
N VAL A 348 -26.43 -15.90 7.31
CA VAL A 348 -25.40 -15.29 8.16
C VAL A 348 -25.35 -13.77 8.07
N LEU A 349 -26.34 -13.14 7.43
CA LEU A 349 -26.40 -11.68 7.29
C LEU A 349 -26.54 -11.04 8.69
N LYS A 350 -25.54 -10.25 9.08
CA LYS A 350 -25.51 -9.57 10.37
C LYS A 350 -25.83 -8.09 10.24
N ILE A 351 -25.32 -7.45 9.20
CA ILE A 351 -25.45 -6.01 8.99
C ILE A 351 -25.88 -5.75 7.55
N LEU A 352 -27.02 -5.08 7.39
CA LEU A 352 -27.56 -4.61 6.13
C LEU A 352 -27.72 -3.09 6.17
N ILE A 353 -26.93 -2.37 5.38
CA ILE A 353 -26.99 -0.90 5.31
C ILE A 353 -27.68 -0.51 4.01
N VAL A 354 -28.85 0.12 4.08
CA VAL A 354 -29.69 0.47 2.92
C VAL A 354 -30.15 1.92 2.93
N SER A 355 -29.54 2.73 3.81
CA SER A 355 -29.78 4.17 3.91
C SER A 355 -29.68 4.88 2.55
N ASN A 356 -30.50 5.91 2.33
CA ASN A 356 -30.50 6.68 1.07
C ASN A 356 -30.84 5.84 -0.18
N ASN A 357 -31.83 4.94 -0.07
CA ASN A 357 -32.57 4.38 -1.20
C ASN A 357 -34.01 4.92 -1.14
N PRO A 358 -34.32 6.07 -1.76
CA PRO A 358 -35.54 6.85 -1.46
C PRO A 358 -36.85 6.14 -1.84
N LYS A 359 -36.78 5.18 -2.76
CA LYS A 359 -37.95 4.41 -3.24
C LYS A 359 -38.09 3.05 -2.56
N LEU A 360 -37.14 2.67 -1.69
CA LEU A 360 -37.04 1.33 -1.14
C LEU A 360 -38.28 0.97 -0.32
N ARG A 361 -38.88 -0.16 -0.67
CA ARG A 361 -39.94 -0.84 0.06
C ARG A 361 -39.53 -2.28 0.37
N LEU A 362 -40.03 -2.79 1.47
CA LEU A 362 -39.87 -4.16 1.90
C LEU A 362 -41.16 -4.93 1.61
N ALA A 363 -41.09 -6.13 1.04
CA ALA A 363 -42.22 -7.03 0.97
C ALA A 363 -42.66 -7.46 2.38
N ASP A 364 -43.96 -7.69 2.60
CA ASP A 364 -44.53 -7.92 3.95
C ASP A 364 -43.87 -9.09 4.70
N ASP A 365 -43.50 -10.16 4.00
CA ASP A 365 -42.93 -11.38 4.58
C ASP A 365 -41.40 -11.37 4.73
N ILE A 366 -40.69 -10.36 4.20
CA ILE A 366 -39.21 -10.32 4.23
C ILE A 366 -38.63 -10.21 5.65
N SER A 367 -39.46 -9.78 6.60
CA SER A 367 -39.10 -9.65 8.01
C SER A 367 -38.63 -10.98 8.64
N LYS A 368 -39.10 -12.12 8.13
CA LYS A 368 -38.68 -13.45 8.58
C LYS A 368 -37.21 -13.72 8.21
N GLU A 369 -36.80 -13.33 7.01
CA GLU A 369 -35.43 -13.52 6.51
C GLU A 369 -34.43 -12.60 7.19
N LEU A 370 -34.88 -11.41 7.59
CA LEU A 370 -34.04 -10.38 8.21
C LEU A 370 -34.16 -10.33 9.75
N ALA A 371 -34.78 -11.32 10.38
CA ALA A 371 -35.12 -11.28 11.81
C ALA A 371 -33.92 -11.13 12.78
N GLN A 372 -32.73 -11.57 12.35
CA GLN A 372 -31.46 -11.46 13.10
C GLN A 372 -30.50 -10.41 12.51
N THR A 373 -30.92 -9.70 11.47
CA THR A 373 -30.09 -8.73 10.75
C THR A 373 -30.24 -7.35 11.38
N PHE A 374 -29.11 -6.69 11.67
CA PHE A 374 -29.10 -5.27 12.01
C PHE A 374 -29.24 -4.44 10.74
N ILE A 375 -30.40 -3.79 10.57
CA ILE A 375 -30.71 -2.99 9.38
C ILE A 375 -30.50 -1.50 9.68
N ILE A 376 -29.69 -0.82 8.85
CA ILE A 376 -29.43 0.62 8.94
C ILE A 376 -30.06 1.31 7.72
N GLY A 377 -31.22 1.94 7.90
CA GLY A 377 -31.94 2.64 6.85
C GLY A 377 -33.23 3.29 7.31
N LYS A 378 -33.75 4.23 6.52
CA LYS A 378 -35.06 4.82 6.74
C LYS A 378 -36.10 4.11 5.87
N PHE A 379 -37.19 3.67 6.48
CA PHE A 379 -38.33 3.05 5.81
C PHE A 379 -39.60 3.87 6.04
N PRO A 380 -40.61 3.76 5.16
CA PRO A 380 -41.92 4.37 5.42
C PRO A 380 -42.48 3.90 6.77
N PRO A 381 -43.11 4.78 7.57
CA PRO A 381 -43.65 4.43 8.90
C PRO A 381 -44.57 3.21 8.91
N SER A 382 -45.30 2.96 7.82
CA SER A 382 -46.16 1.79 7.65
C SER A 382 -45.41 0.46 7.64
N GLN A 383 -44.13 0.45 7.27
CA GLN A 383 -43.26 -0.73 7.23
C GLN A 383 -42.34 -0.86 8.44
N ILE A 384 -42.32 0.13 9.33
CA ILE A 384 -41.60 0.08 10.61
C ILE A 384 -42.47 -0.71 11.62
N ARG A 385 -42.61 -2.02 11.43
CA ARG A 385 -43.15 -2.91 12.48
C ARG A 385 -42.06 -3.83 13.02
N LYS A 386 -41.67 -3.52 14.27
CA LYS A 386 -40.81 -4.25 15.23
C LYS A 386 -39.45 -4.71 14.68
N ARG A 387 -38.39 -3.97 15.06
CA ARG A 387 -36.93 -4.27 14.99
C ARG A 387 -36.10 -3.59 13.88
N MET A 388 -36.62 -2.57 13.20
CA MET A 388 -35.78 -1.65 12.42
C MET A 388 -35.55 -0.39 13.27
N PHE A 389 -34.35 -0.22 13.81
CA PHE A 389 -33.98 1.05 14.47
C PHE A 389 -33.67 2.09 13.38
N THR A 390 -34.16 3.30 13.59
CA THR A 390 -34.05 4.43 12.65
C THR A 390 -32.70 5.13 12.73
#